data_AF-A0A1H2RRY0-F1
#
_entry.id   AF-A0A1H2RRY0-F1
#
_cell.length_a   1.000
_cell.length_b   1.000
_cell.length_c   1.000
_cell.angle_alpha   90.00
_cell.angle_beta   90.00
_cell.angle_gamma   90.00
#
_symmetry.space_group_name_H-M   'P 1'
#
loop_
_entity.id
_entity.type
_entity.pdbx_description
1 polymer ?
#
loop_
_entity_poly.entity_id
_entity_poly.type
_entity_poly.pdbx_seq_one_letter_code
_entity_poly.pdbx_strand_id
1 'polypeptide(L)' 'MVDLYFSMARGTPDQSAMEMTKWFNTNYHYIVPEFNRQTHFQVTSEQLFDEIKEAQTPGISPKVVLIGPLTYLFMGK' A
#
# COMPACT_ATOMS: atom_id res chain seq x y z
N MET A 1 -1.37 -8.96 10.49
CA MET A 1 -1.00 -8.30 9.21
C MET A 1 -2.24 -7.71 8.54
N VAL A 2 -3.23 -8.53 8.19
CA VAL A 2 -4.48 -8.06 7.57
C VAL A 2 -5.29 -7.11 8.47
N ASP A 3 -5.31 -7.36 9.79
CA ASP A 3 -6.02 -6.47 10.72
C ASP A 3 -5.46 -5.06 10.72
N LEU A 4 -4.14 -4.91 10.85
CA LEU A 4 -3.47 -3.60 10.80
C LEU A 4 -3.72 -2.87 9.47
N TYR A 5 -3.68 -3.61 8.35
CA TYR A 5 -4.00 -3.08 7.03
C TYR A 5 -5.42 -2.47 6.99
N PHE A 6 -6.42 -3.18 7.52
CA PHE A 6 -7.79 -2.65 7.58
C PHE A 6 -7.97 -1.58 8.66
N SER A 7 -7.27 -1.65 9.78
CA SER A 7 -7.25 -0.59 10.79
C SER A 7 -6.76 0.72 10.20
N MET A 8 -5.72 0.70 9.35
CA MET A 8 -5.26 1.88 8.62
C MET A 8 -6.30 2.36 7.60
N ALA A 9 -6.89 1.44 6.83
CA ALA A 9 -7.81 1.78 5.74
C ALA A 9 -9.18 2.33 6.19
N ARG A 10 -9.72 1.84 7.31
CA ARG A 10 -11.08 2.19 7.78
C ARG A 10 -11.19 2.50 9.27
N GLY A 11 -10.07 2.54 9.98
CA GLY A 11 -10.06 2.79 11.42
C GLY A 11 -10.49 1.59 12.25
N THR A 12 -10.52 1.81 13.55
CA THR A 12 -11.08 0.93 14.57
C THR A 12 -12.02 1.77 15.46
N PRO A 13 -12.73 1.18 16.42
CA PRO A 13 -13.51 1.96 17.39
C PRO A 13 -12.68 2.98 18.18
N ASP A 14 -11.39 2.69 18.39
CA ASP A 14 -10.50 3.50 19.23
C ASP A 14 -9.58 4.45 18.43
N GLN A 15 -9.44 4.23 17.12
CA GLN A 15 -8.48 4.95 16.29
C GLN A 15 -9.09 5.29 14.92
N SER A 16 -8.99 6.56 14.52
CA SER A 16 -9.45 6.99 13.19
C SER A 16 -8.62 6.37 12.07
N ALA A 17 -9.25 6.20 10.91
CA ALA A 17 -8.59 5.79 9.68
C ALA A 17 -7.54 6.82 9.23
N MET A 18 -6.61 6.37 8.39
CA MET A 18 -5.68 7.24 7.68
C MET A 18 -6.42 8.14 6.68
N GLU A 19 -5.79 9.26 6.31
CA GLU A 19 -6.36 10.21 5.34
C GLU A 19 -6.57 9.54 3.96
N MET A 20 -7.68 9.89 3.30
CA MET A 20 -7.93 9.56 1.89
C MET A 20 -7.95 10.82 1.04
N THR A 21 -7.31 10.77 -0.13
CA THR A 21 -7.38 11.87 -1.12
C THR A 21 -7.48 11.35 -2.54
N LYS A 22 -7.80 12.24 -3.49
CA LYS A 22 -7.98 11.88 -4.90
C LYS A 22 -6.67 11.39 -5.50
N TRP A 23 -6.75 10.30 -6.24
CA TRP A 23 -5.66 9.82 -7.09
C TRP A 23 -5.59 10.71 -8.34
N PHE A 24 -4.68 11.69 -8.31
CA PHE A 24 -4.53 12.71 -9.34
C PHE A 24 -5.88 13.38 -9.69
N ASN A 25 -6.18 13.51 -10.97
CA ASN A 25 -7.43 14.07 -11.49
C ASN A 25 -8.53 13.01 -11.71
N THR A 26 -8.35 11.78 -11.21
CA THR A 26 -9.35 10.70 -11.34
C THR A 26 -10.40 10.77 -10.22
N ASN A 27 -11.46 9.95 -10.32
CA ASN A 27 -12.41 9.76 -9.22
C ASN A 27 -12.00 8.65 -8.24
N TYR A 28 -10.82 8.06 -8.43
CA TYR A 28 -10.27 7.09 -7.49
C TYR A 28 -9.65 7.81 -6.29
N HIS A 29 -9.64 7.16 -5.12
CA HIS A 29 -9.06 7.69 -3.89
C HIS A 29 -8.04 6.68 -3.35
N TYR A 30 -6.94 7.19 -2.79
CA TYR A 30 -5.92 6.38 -2.14
C TYR A 30 -5.74 6.80 -0.69
N ILE A 31 -5.22 5.88 0.13
CA ILE A 31 -4.79 6.18 1.50
C ILE A 31 -3.46 6.92 1.43
N VAL A 32 -3.41 8.13 1.98
CA VAL A 32 -2.20 8.97 2.00
C VAL A 32 -1.18 8.32 2.94
N PRO A 33 0.02 7.93 2.48
CA PRO A 33 1.06 7.44 3.36
C PRO A 33 1.53 8.52 4.34
N GLU A 34 1.71 8.16 5.62
CA GLU A 34 2.15 9.10 6.67
C GLU A 34 3.55 8.71 7.16
N PHE A 35 4.51 9.65 7.11
CA PHE A 35 5.88 9.40 7.54
C PHE A 35 6.41 10.50 8.46
N ASN A 36 7.42 10.18 9.26
CA ASN A 36 8.18 11.16 10.03
C ASN A 36 9.66 10.77 10.10
N ARG A 37 10.47 11.58 10.78
CA ARG A 37 11.94 11.36 10.90
C ARG A 37 12.32 10.05 11.61
N GLN A 38 11.40 9.41 12.32
CA GLN A 38 11.57 8.14 13.02
C GLN A 38 11.01 6.96 12.22
N THR A 39 10.42 7.18 11.04
CA THR A 39 9.93 6.09 10.19
C THR A 39 11.09 5.25 9.67
N HIS A 40 11.05 3.95 9.97
CA HIS A 40 11.99 2.96 9.45
C HIS A 40 11.30 2.07 8.40
N PHE A 41 11.76 2.14 7.16
CA PHE A 41 11.23 1.33 6.07
C PHE A 41 11.85 -0.06 6.07
N GLN A 42 10.99 -1.08 5.97
CA GLN A 42 11.37 -2.48 5.79
C GLN A 42 10.29 -3.21 5.00
N VAL A 43 10.64 -4.35 4.39
CA VAL A 43 9.65 -5.23 3.79
C VAL A 43 8.85 -5.88 4.90
N THR A 44 7.59 -5.52 5.03
CA THR A 44 6.69 -6.08 6.06
C THR A 44 5.68 -7.07 5.50
N SER A 45 5.43 -7.06 4.19
CA SER A 45 4.46 -7.95 3.52
C SER A 45 5.12 -8.76 2.41
N GLU A 46 4.85 -10.07 2.39
CA GLU A 46 5.30 -10.99 1.34
C GLU A 46 4.23 -11.22 0.25
N GLN A 47 3.06 -10.59 0.36
CA GLN A 47 1.91 -10.82 -0.51
C GLN A 47 2.25 -10.76 -2.00
N LEU A 48 3.01 -9.75 -2.44
CA LEU A 48 3.40 -9.63 -3.84
C LEU A 48 4.24 -10.82 -4.33
N PHE A 49 5.13 -11.33 -3.50
CA PHE A 49 5.95 -12.51 -3.86
C PHE A 49 5.08 -13.75 -4.00
N ASP A 50 4.08 -13.88 -3.14
CA ASP A 50 3.14 -15.00 -3.19
C ASP A 50 2.21 -14.92 -4.41
N GLU A 51 1.71 -13.73 -4.75
CA GLU A 51 0.94 -13.48 -5.98
C GLU A 51 1.75 -13.80 -7.24
N ILE A 52 3.05 -13.47 -7.26
CA ILE A 52 3.95 -13.82 -8.37
C ILE A 52 4.10 -15.34 -8.48
N LYS A 53 4.36 -16.05 -7.36
CA LYS A 53 4.48 -17.51 -7.34
C LYS A 53 3.17 -18.18 -7.79
N GLU A 54 2.04 -17.66 -7.34
CA GLU A 54 0.72 -18.14 -7.73
C GLU A 54 0.52 -18.02 -9.24
N ALA A 55 0.80 -16.86 -9.83
CA ALA A 55 0.72 -16.65 -11.28
C ALA A 55 1.69 -17.55 -12.06
N GLN A 56 2.88 -17.82 -11.53
CA GLN A 56 3.86 -18.71 -12.16
C GLN A 56 3.42 -20.18 -12.16
N THR A 57 2.54 -20.60 -11.24
CA THR A 57 2.06 -21.99 -11.14
C THR A 57 1.39 -22.50 -12.43
N PRO A 58 0.45 -21.76 -13.07
CA PRO A 58 -0.07 -22.08 -14.40
C PRO A 58 0.84 -21.69 -15.57
N GLY A 59 2.09 -21.27 -15.31
CA GLY A 59 3.05 -20.86 -16.34
C GLY A 59 2.91 -19.40 -16.82
N ILE A 60 2.17 -18.55 -16.10
CA ILE A 60 2.04 -17.14 -16.44
C ILE A 60 3.27 -16.38 -15.93
N SER A 61 3.86 -15.53 -16.76
CA SER A 61 4.92 -14.61 -16.36
C SER A 61 4.32 -13.21 -16.13
N PRO A 62 3.92 -12.85 -14.89
CA PRO A 62 3.24 -11.58 -14.63
C PRO A 62 4.20 -10.40 -14.79
N LYS A 63 3.68 -9.29 -15.33
CA LYS A 63 4.36 -7.99 -15.25
C LYS A 63 4.03 -7.33 -13.91
N VAL A 64 5.01 -7.30 -13.01
CA VAL A 64 4.87 -6.66 -11.69
C VAL A 64 4.70 -5.14 -11.85
N VAL A 65 3.74 -4.58 -11.12
CA VAL A 65 3.47 -3.14 -11.07
C VAL A 65 3.65 -2.65 -9.64
N LEU A 66 4.53 -1.68 -9.45
CA LEU A 66 4.79 -1.02 -8.17
C LEU A 66 4.68 0.49 -8.35
N ILE A 67 4.22 1.19 -7.31
CA ILE A 67 4.35 2.65 -7.25
C ILE A 67 5.84 2.96 -7.09
N GLY A 68 6.38 3.82 -7.95
CA GLY A 68 7.78 4.21 -7.89
C GLY A 68 8.12 4.88 -6.55
N PRO A 69 9.33 4.69 -6.01
CA PRO A 69 9.67 5.15 -4.65
C PRO A 69 9.55 6.67 -4.49
N LEU A 70 9.94 7.45 -5.51
CA LEU A 70 9.81 8.91 -5.47
C LEU A 70 8.34 9.35 -5.54
N THR A 71 7.53 8.69 -6.35
CA THR A 71 6.08 8.96 -6.40
C THR A 71 5.42 8.63 -5.07
N TYR A 72 5.78 7.50 -4.45
CA TYR A 72 5.27 7.10 -3.14
C TYR A 72 5.58 8.13 -2.06
N LEU A 73 6.84 8.61 -1.99
CA LEU A 73 7.22 9.65 -1.03
C LEU A 73 6.53 10.99 -1.33
N PHE A 74 6.43 11.38 -2.60
CA PHE A 74 5.78 12.63 -3.02
C PHE A 74 4.27 12.65 -2.73
N MET A 75 3.63 11.48 -2.77
CA MET A 75 2.20 11.31 -2.50
C MET A 75 1.87 11.10 -1.01
N GLY A 76 2.90 10.94 -0.17
CA GLY A 76 2.73 10.90 1.28
C GLY A 76 2.83 12.27 1.93
N LYS A 77 2.61 12.29 3.25
CA LYS A 77 2.71 13.47 4.10
C LYS A 77 3.61 13.21 5.31
#